data_AF-D6YRT3-F1
#
_entry.id   AF-D6YRT3-F1
#
_cell.length_a   1.000
_cell.length_b   1.000
_cell.length_c   1.000
_cell.angle_alpha   90.00
_cell.angle_beta   90.00
_cell.angle_gamma   90.00
#
_symmetry.space_group_name_H-M   'P 1'
#
loop_
_entity.id
_entity.type
_entity.pdbx_description
1 polymer ?
#
loop_
_entity_poly.entity_id
_entity_poly.type
_entity_poly.pdbx_seq_one_letter_code
_entity_poly.pdbx_strand_id
1 'polypeptide(L)'
;MNEHVLHYYGYTDEEIPRKKFSKVISFHDCPDMDWENLCDSIPALPKGWHELCQLPRNDRIQFTLDYWLAKLPYHLHLDEAISQFFGELDDVGCFATQVKKSDPLKVEMVYSVSQNRGFYRGAIPASEEDVIDLQKLFLDYILPEDYLAFLQIHNGFCKTTDCTGIMSAEKVASTYKQLQALIASQGMVTTTSGNPVDPEGLIPFYKSFGMPYYQCFWSGWHPEQEMGNVYYSGEMNSISEIGNGESSETMTFPTFLGWLIFYLEQMNI
;
A
#
# COMPACT_ATOMS: atom_id res chain seq x y z
N MET A 1 -6.88 0.09 -19.52
CA MET A 1 -7.34 -0.61 -18.30
C MET A 1 -7.88 -2.01 -18.60
N ASN A 2 -7.62 -2.98 -17.72
CA ASN A 2 -8.06 -4.39 -17.84
C ASN A 2 -9.51 -4.62 -17.34
N GLU A 3 -10.04 -5.83 -17.53
CA GLU A 3 -11.44 -6.16 -17.19
C GLU A 3 -11.73 -6.05 -15.69
N HIS A 4 -10.77 -6.35 -14.81
CA HIS A 4 -10.95 -6.23 -13.36
C HIS A 4 -11.15 -4.78 -12.93
N VAL A 5 -10.37 -3.84 -13.49
CA VAL A 5 -10.53 -2.40 -13.25
C VAL A 5 -11.89 -1.95 -13.76
N LEU A 6 -12.24 -2.31 -15.00
CA LEU A 6 -13.52 -1.93 -15.60
C LEU A 6 -14.71 -2.51 -14.85
N HIS A 7 -14.65 -3.73 -14.34
CA HIS A 7 -15.71 -4.30 -13.51
C HIS A 7 -15.81 -3.64 -12.13
N TYR A 8 -14.66 -3.31 -11.50
CA TYR A 8 -14.64 -2.72 -10.17
C TYR A 8 -15.14 -1.26 -10.16
N TYR A 9 -14.71 -0.47 -11.14
CA TYR A 9 -15.07 0.95 -11.29
C TYR A 9 -16.26 1.16 -12.25
N GLY A 10 -16.71 0.11 -12.91
CA GLY A 10 -17.73 0.16 -13.95
C GLY A 10 -19.10 0.58 -13.45
N TYR A 11 -19.77 1.35 -14.30
CA TYR A 11 -21.19 1.61 -14.26
C TYR A 11 -21.84 0.68 -15.29
N THR A 12 -22.23 -0.54 -14.91
CA THR A 12 -22.98 -1.39 -15.83
C THR A 12 -24.45 -0.99 -15.79
N ASP A 13 -24.98 -0.65 -16.97
CA ASP A 13 -26.41 -0.47 -17.19
C ASP A 13 -27.20 -1.71 -16.75
N GLU A 14 -28.23 -1.42 -15.97
CA GLU A 14 -29.48 -2.14 -15.74
C GLU A 14 -29.57 -3.57 -15.15
N GLU A 15 -28.55 -4.42 -15.03
CA GLU A 15 -28.83 -5.82 -14.58
C GLU A 15 -28.01 -6.42 -13.40
N ILE A 16 -27.22 -5.63 -12.66
CA ILE A 16 -26.54 -6.13 -11.43
C ILE A 16 -26.86 -5.23 -10.22
N PRO A 17 -27.46 -5.76 -9.12
CA PRO A 17 -27.97 -4.97 -8.00
C PRO A 17 -26.89 -4.41 -7.04
N ARG A 18 -25.66 -4.17 -7.49
CA ARG A 18 -24.55 -3.75 -6.61
C ARG A 18 -23.77 -2.57 -7.16
N LYS A 19 -24.38 -1.38 -7.22
CA LYS A 19 -23.62 -0.13 -7.36
C LYS A 19 -22.82 0.11 -6.09
N LYS A 20 -21.53 -0.24 -6.10
CA LYS A 20 -20.59 0.01 -4.98
C LYS A 20 -20.36 1.51 -4.76
N PHE A 21 -20.37 2.28 -5.85
CA PHE A 21 -20.09 3.71 -5.84
C PHE A 21 -21.29 4.50 -6.35
N SER A 22 -21.59 5.62 -5.69
CA SER A 22 -22.54 6.61 -6.18
C SER A 22 -21.99 7.46 -7.32
N LYS A 23 -20.66 7.64 -7.37
CA LYS A 23 -19.96 8.39 -8.41
C LYS A 23 -18.58 7.78 -8.67
N VAL A 24 -18.20 7.68 -9.94
CA VAL A 24 -16.86 7.30 -10.38
C VAL A 24 -16.44 8.29 -11.48
N ILE A 25 -15.22 8.80 -11.39
CA ILE A 25 -14.60 9.66 -12.39
C ILE A 25 -13.26 9.02 -12.77
N SER A 26 -13.09 8.72 -14.06
CA SER A 26 -11.83 8.24 -14.61
C SER A 26 -11.11 9.41 -15.27
N PHE A 27 -9.97 9.85 -14.71
CA PHE A 27 -9.31 11.07 -15.19
C PHE A 27 -8.65 10.88 -16.56
N HIS A 28 -8.16 9.68 -16.86
CA HIS A 28 -7.51 9.35 -18.12
C HIS A 28 -8.48 9.17 -19.29
N ASP A 29 -9.78 8.99 -19.00
CA ASP A 29 -10.84 8.94 -20.01
C ASP A 29 -11.54 10.30 -20.21
N CYS A 30 -11.12 11.34 -19.49
CA CYS A 30 -11.70 12.67 -19.50
C CYS A 30 -10.63 13.74 -19.76
N PRO A 31 -10.07 13.83 -20.98
CA PRO A 31 -8.96 14.73 -21.27
C PRO A 31 -9.33 16.21 -21.16
N ASP A 32 -10.60 16.55 -21.38
CA ASP A 32 -11.11 17.93 -21.27
C ASP A 32 -11.41 18.36 -19.83
N MET A 33 -11.07 17.53 -18.84
CA MET A 33 -11.34 17.82 -17.44
C MET A 33 -10.38 18.88 -16.92
N ASP A 34 -10.92 20.07 -16.69
CA ASP A 34 -10.18 21.21 -16.18
C ASP A 34 -9.72 21.01 -14.73
N TRP A 35 -8.48 21.41 -14.46
CA TRP A 35 -7.83 21.31 -13.16
C TRP A 35 -8.54 22.16 -12.11
N GLU A 36 -8.97 23.38 -12.45
CA GLU A 36 -9.56 24.32 -11.49
C GLU A 36 -10.83 23.75 -10.88
N ASN A 37 -11.69 23.12 -11.69
CA ASN A 37 -12.89 22.44 -11.21
C ASN A 37 -12.60 21.21 -10.34
N LEU A 38 -11.52 20.48 -10.66
CA LEU A 38 -11.11 19.28 -9.92
C LEU A 38 -10.52 19.62 -8.56
N CYS A 39 -9.64 20.62 -8.47
CA CYS A 39 -9.01 20.99 -7.20
C CYS A 39 -10.03 21.57 -6.20
N ASP A 40 -11.07 22.26 -6.68
CA ASP A 40 -12.15 22.72 -5.82
C ASP A 40 -12.96 21.55 -5.23
N SER A 41 -13.18 20.50 -6.03
CA SER A 41 -13.93 19.31 -5.62
C SER A 41 -13.09 18.33 -4.80
N ILE A 42 -11.77 18.30 -5.03
CA ILE A 42 -10.80 17.38 -4.42
C ILE A 42 -9.50 18.15 -4.11
N PRO A 43 -9.46 18.95 -3.02
CA PRO A 43 -8.31 19.80 -2.71
C PRO A 43 -6.99 19.04 -2.50
N ALA A 44 -7.08 17.78 -2.05
CA ALA A 44 -5.92 16.93 -1.80
C ALA A 44 -5.36 16.26 -3.07
N LEU A 45 -6.01 16.40 -4.23
CA LEU A 45 -5.53 15.80 -5.48
C LEU A 45 -4.16 16.40 -5.83
N PRO A 46 -3.13 15.58 -6.10
CA PRO A 46 -1.86 16.10 -6.61
C PRO A 46 -2.04 16.59 -8.06
N LYS A 47 -1.59 17.80 -8.36
CA LYS A 47 -1.61 18.33 -9.74
C LYS A 47 -0.89 17.41 -10.72
N GLY A 48 0.25 16.86 -10.30
CA GLY A 48 1.01 15.91 -11.12
C GLY A 48 0.21 14.65 -11.51
N TRP A 49 -0.75 14.20 -10.69
CA TRP A 49 -1.61 13.07 -11.04
C TRP A 49 -2.64 13.41 -12.13
N HIS A 50 -3.16 14.65 -12.12
CA HIS A 50 -4.02 15.15 -13.19
C HIS A 50 -3.24 15.29 -14.49
N GLU A 51 -2.08 15.94 -14.45
CA GLU A 51 -1.20 16.13 -15.60
C GLU A 51 -0.75 14.78 -16.21
N LEU A 52 -0.39 13.81 -15.35
CA LEU A 52 -0.06 12.45 -15.77
C LEU A 52 -1.21 11.79 -16.56
N CYS A 53 -2.46 11.95 -16.11
CA CYS A 53 -3.62 11.34 -16.78
C CYS A 53 -3.87 11.89 -18.20
N GLN A 54 -3.31 13.06 -18.54
CA GLN A 54 -3.39 13.65 -19.88
C GLN A 54 -2.37 13.05 -20.87
N LEU A 55 -1.39 12.30 -20.37
CA LEU A 55 -0.36 11.70 -21.21
C LEU A 55 -0.85 10.40 -21.85
N PRO A 56 -0.27 10.00 -23.00
CA PRO A 56 -0.46 8.67 -23.56
C PRO A 56 -0.11 7.57 -22.54
N ARG A 57 -0.79 6.43 -22.66
CA ARG A 57 -0.65 5.28 -21.77
C ARG A 57 0.79 4.87 -21.47
N ASN A 58 1.63 4.74 -22.51
CA ASN A 58 3.01 4.29 -22.34
C ASN A 58 3.84 5.31 -21.55
N ASP A 59 3.59 6.60 -21.79
CA ASP A 59 4.25 7.68 -21.07
C ASP A 59 3.82 7.68 -19.59
N ARG A 60 2.54 7.42 -19.29
CA ARG A 60 2.07 7.30 -17.90
C ARG A 60 2.81 6.21 -17.13
N ILE A 61 2.97 5.04 -17.74
CA ILE A 61 3.70 3.91 -17.15
C ILE A 61 5.16 4.32 -16.92
N GLN A 62 5.84 4.86 -17.94
CA GLN A 62 7.26 5.23 -17.84
C GLN A 62 7.51 6.35 -16.82
N PHE A 63 6.72 7.43 -16.84
CA PHE A 63 6.85 8.51 -15.88
C PHE A 63 6.63 8.04 -14.44
N THR A 64 5.68 7.12 -14.23
CA THR A 64 5.40 6.59 -12.90
C THR A 64 6.53 5.66 -12.43
N LEU A 65 7.08 4.84 -13.32
CA LEU A 65 8.28 4.04 -13.07
C LEU A 65 9.46 4.93 -12.66
N ASP A 66 9.79 5.94 -13.46
CA ASP A 66 10.89 6.87 -13.20
C ASP A 66 10.69 7.60 -11.87
N TYR A 67 9.45 7.98 -11.55
CA TYR A 67 9.11 8.62 -10.28
C TYR A 67 9.34 7.69 -9.09
N TRP A 68 8.96 6.41 -9.17
CA TRP A 68 9.22 5.43 -8.11
C TRP A 68 10.71 5.24 -7.89
N LEU A 69 11.49 5.04 -8.96
CA LEU A 69 12.95 4.86 -8.88
C LEU A 69 13.67 6.09 -8.34
N ALA A 70 13.17 7.29 -8.64
CA ALA A 70 13.74 8.54 -8.12
C ALA A 70 13.41 8.80 -6.64
N LYS A 71 12.29 8.26 -6.13
CA LYS A 71 11.82 8.51 -4.78
C LYS A 71 12.27 7.47 -3.76
N LEU A 72 12.37 6.22 -4.15
CA LEU A 72 12.78 5.15 -3.26
C LEU A 72 14.31 5.19 -3.06
N PRO A 73 14.80 4.96 -1.82
CA PRO A 73 16.23 4.85 -1.60
C PRO A 73 16.80 3.61 -2.31
N TYR A 74 18.11 3.64 -2.56
CA TYR A 74 18.79 2.52 -3.21
C TYR A 74 18.63 1.25 -2.38
N HIS A 75 18.22 0.17 -3.05
CA HIS A 75 18.19 -1.18 -2.49
C HIS A 75 18.63 -2.17 -3.57
N LEU A 76 19.33 -3.23 -3.16
CA LEU A 76 19.79 -4.25 -4.10
C LEU A 76 18.59 -4.87 -4.84
N HIS A 77 18.68 -5.00 -6.16
CA HIS A 77 17.62 -5.51 -7.05
C HIS A 77 16.34 -4.66 -7.15
N LEU A 78 16.27 -3.48 -6.52
CA LEU A 78 15.07 -2.63 -6.58
C LEU A 78 14.74 -2.22 -8.03
N ASP A 79 15.72 -1.67 -8.74
CA ASP A 79 15.52 -1.18 -10.10
C ASP A 79 15.00 -2.27 -11.04
N GLU A 80 15.54 -3.49 -10.93
CA GLU A 80 15.14 -4.65 -11.72
C GLU A 80 13.71 -5.08 -11.37
N ALA A 81 13.40 -5.23 -10.08
CA ALA A 81 12.08 -5.66 -9.62
C ALA A 81 10.98 -4.65 -9.96
N ILE A 82 11.23 -3.35 -9.75
CA ILE A 82 10.29 -2.29 -10.09
C ILE A 82 10.12 -2.20 -11.62
N SER A 83 11.21 -2.27 -12.39
CA SER A 83 11.12 -2.27 -13.86
C SER A 83 10.33 -3.48 -14.38
N GLN A 84 10.51 -4.65 -13.78
CA GLN A 84 9.72 -5.84 -14.11
C GLN A 84 8.23 -5.63 -13.81
N PHE A 85 7.92 -5.14 -12.60
CA PHE A 85 6.54 -4.83 -12.22
C PHE A 85 5.87 -3.87 -13.21
N PHE A 86 6.52 -2.76 -13.57
CA PHE A 86 5.98 -1.79 -14.52
C PHE A 86 5.91 -2.33 -15.96
N GLY A 87 6.83 -3.22 -16.35
CA GLY A 87 6.79 -3.92 -17.64
C GLY A 87 5.62 -4.90 -17.77
N GLU A 88 5.04 -5.32 -16.64
CA GLU A 88 3.86 -6.18 -16.59
C GLU A 88 2.53 -5.40 -16.54
N LEU A 89 2.54 -4.07 -16.56
CA LEU A 89 1.33 -3.25 -16.51
C LEU A 89 0.71 -3.04 -17.90
N ASP A 90 -0.62 -3.16 -17.98
CA ASP A 90 -1.38 -2.70 -19.13
C ASP A 90 -1.53 -1.18 -19.13
N ASP A 91 -1.65 -0.57 -17.95
CA ASP A 91 -2.01 0.85 -17.80
C ASP A 91 -1.78 1.37 -16.37
N VAL A 92 -1.58 2.68 -16.26
CA VAL A 92 -1.60 3.45 -15.00
C VAL A 92 -2.57 4.61 -15.18
N GLY A 93 -3.50 4.80 -14.24
CA GLY A 93 -4.49 5.88 -14.33
C GLY A 93 -5.11 6.22 -12.99
N CYS A 94 -5.70 7.41 -12.89
CA CYS A 94 -6.31 7.89 -11.65
C CYS A 94 -7.83 7.85 -11.72
N PHE A 95 -8.43 7.44 -10.60
CA PHE A 95 -9.88 7.39 -10.41
C PHE A 95 -10.27 8.16 -9.16
N ALA A 96 -11.33 8.97 -9.26
CA ALA A 96 -12.03 9.52 -8.10
C ALA A 96 -13.35 8.77 -7.89
N THR A 97 -13.58 8.27 -6.68
CA THR A 97 -14.76 7.49 -6.34
C THR A 97 -15.48 8.04 -5.12
N GLN A 98 -16.80 7.89 -5.12
CA GLN A 98 -17.67 8.28 -4.02
C GLN A 98 -18.58 7.09 -3.70
N VAL A 99 -18.59 6.61 -2.45
CA VAL A 99 -19.43 5.47 -2.07
C VAL A 99 -20.87 5.92 -1.87
N LYS A 100 -21.10 6.93 -1.03
CA LYS A 100 -22.39 7.59 -0.85
C LYS A 100 -22.30 9.04 -1.34
N LYS A 101 -23.42 9.62 -1.75
CA LYS A 101 -23.49 11.02 -2.23
C LYS A 101 -22.99 12.06 -1.21
N SER A 102 -23.00 11.72 0.08
CA SER A 102 -22.51 12.57 1.18
C SER A 102 -21.00 12.45 1.43
N ASP A 103 -20.36 11.39 0.94
CA ASP A 103 -18.97 11.09 1.26
C ASP A 103 -18.05 11.96 0.41
N PRO A 104 -16.86 12.35 0.89
CA PRO A 104 -15.88 13.01 0.03
C PRO A 104 -15.44 12.08 -1.11
N LEU A 105 -15.01 12.67 -2.23
CA LEU A 105 -14.39 11.91 -3.31
C LEU A 105 -13.03 11.38 -2.84
N LYS A 106 -12.85 10.07 -2.93
CA LYS A 106 -11.57 9.41 -2.69
C LYS A 106 -10.86 9.21 -4.02
N VAL A 107 -9.62 9.70 -4.12
CA VAL A 107 -8.78 9.48 -5.29
C VAL A 107 -7.79 8.35 -5.04
N GLU A 108 -7.63 7.49 -6.03
CA GLU A 108 -6.67 6.41 -6.06
C GLU A 108 -5.98 6.39 -7.43
N MET A 109 -4.67 6.17 -7.44
CA MET A 109 -3.93 5.77 -8.63
C MET A 109 -4.02 4.25 -8.78
N VAL A 110 -4.32 3.80 -9.99
CA VAL A 110 -4.62 2.41 -10.32
C VAL A 110 -3.58 1.88 -11.29
N TYR A 111 -2.95 0.77 -10.91
CA TYR A 111 -1.96 0.05 -11.69
C TYR A 111 -2.61 -1.23 -12.22
N SER A 112 -3.03 -1.20 -13.48
CA SER A 112 -3.71 -2.32 -14.14
C SER A 112 -2.68 -3.32 -14.62
N VAL A 113 -2.72 -4.55 -14.11
CA VAL A 113 -1.76 -5.60 -14.50
C VAL A 113 -2.24 -6.33 -15.75
N SER A 114 -1.30 -6.64 -16.63
CA SER A 114 -1.54 -7.37 -17.89
C SER A 114 -2.16 -8.75 -17.69
N GLN A 115 -2.77 -9.25 -18.77
CA GLN A 115 -3.40 -10.56 -18.83
C GLN A 115 -4.54 -10.75 -17.82
N ASN A 116 -5.21 -9.66 -17.42
CA ASN A 116 -6.27 -9.68 -16.42
C ASN A 116 -5.83 -10.31 -15.07
N ARG A 117 -4.57 -10.16 -14.65
CA ARG A 117 -4.10 -10.67 -13.34
C ARG A 117 -4.55 -9.82 -12.14
N GLY A 118 -5.31 -8.75 -12.40
CA GLY A 118 -5.85 -7.86 -11.37
C GLY A 118 -5.23 -6.46 -11.45
N PHE A 119 -5.23 -5.76 -10.31
CA PHE A 119 -4.67 -4.41 -10.24
C PHE A 119 -4.33 -3.99 -8.82
N TYR A 120 -3.45 -2.99 -8.71
CA TYR A 120 -3.11 -2.32 -7.47
C TYR A 120 -3.75 -0.94 -7.41
N ARG A 121 -3.92 -0.43 -6.19
CA ARG A 121 -4.46 0.89 -5.91
C ARG A 121 -3.60 1.58 -4.87
N GLY A 122 -3.03 2.72 -5.24
CA GLY A 122 -2.30 3.62 -4.36
C GLY A 122 -3.13 4.84 -4.00
N ALA A 123 -3.16 5.19 -2.72
CA ALA A 123 -3.78 6.43 -2.26
C ALA A 123 -2.89 7.64 -2.60
N ILE A 124 -3.46 8.84 -2.44
CA ILE A 124 -2.73 10.12 -2.54
C ILE A 124 -1.47 10.05 -1.65
N PRO A 125 -0.32 10.57 -2.09
CA PRO A 125 0.90 10.67 -1.28
C PRO A 125 0.68 11.29 0.10
N ALA A 126 1.42 10.82 1.09
CA ALA A 126 1.48 11.46 2.40
C ALA A 126 2.25 12.78 2.27
N SER A 127 1.76 13.83 2.93
CA SER A 127 2.51 15.07 3.06
C SER A 127 3.69 14.90 4.02
N GLU A 128 4.63 15.83 4.00
CA GLU A 128 5.71 15.87 4.99
C GLU A 128 5.17 15.96 6.42
N GLU A 129 4.05 16.69 6.61
CA GLU A 129 3.38 16.80 7.91
C GLU A 129 2.81 15.46 8.37
N ASP A 130 2.17 14.70 7.47
CA ASP A 130 1.64 13.35 7.78
C ASP A 130 2.76 12.39 8.21
N VAL A 131 3.92 12.45 7.54
CA VAL A 131 5.10 11.63 7.87
C VAL A 131 5.66 12.03 9.23
N ILE A 132 5.79 13.34 9.50
CA ILE A 132 6.23 13.85 10.80
C ILE A 132 5.27 13.42 11.91
N ASP A 133 3.97 13.52 11.69
CA ASP A 133 2.95 13.14 12.67
C ASP A 133 2.94 11.64 12.92
N LEU A 134 3.16 10.82 11.90
CA LEU A 134 3.38 9.38 12.08
C LEU A 134 4.61 9.10 12.95
N GLN A 135 5.72 9.77 12.70
CA GLN A 135 6.96 9.58 13.48
C GLN A 135 6.76 10.01 14.96
N LYS A 136 6.00 11.08 15.21
CA LYS A 136 5.65 11.53 16.58
C LYS A 136 4.79 10.53 17.35
N LEU A 137 4.09 9.63 16.67
CA LEU A 137 3.29 8.59 17.35
C LEU A 137 4.18 7.47 17.91
N PHE A 138 5.39 7.32 17.38
CA PHE A 138 6.33 6.26 17.71
C PHE A 138 7.70 6.86 18.09
N LEU A 139 7.74 7.84 19.00
CA LEU A 139 8.97 8.57 19.36
C LEU A 139 10.11 7.68 19.89
N ASP A 140 9.77 6.55 20.48
CA ASP A 140 10.74 5.58 21.02
C ASP A 140 11.30 4.65 19.92
N TYR A 141 10.81 4.75 18.68
CA TYR A 141 11.15 3.89 17.57
C TYR A 141 11.52 4.69 16.31
N ILE A 142 12.51 4.23 15.56
CA ILE A 142 12.88 4.83 14.28
C ILE A 142 12.21 4.01 13.18
N LEU A 143 11.18 4.56 12.54
CA LEU A 143 10.52 3.88 11.42
C LEU A 143 11.49 3.85 10.23
N PRO A 144 11.52 2.77 9.45
CA PRO A 144 12.43 2.68 8.30
C PRO A 144 12.23 3.81 7.29
N GLU A 145 13.32 4.43 6.86
CA GLU A 145 13.30 5.55 5.91
C GLU A 145 12.66 5.16 4.57
N ASP A 146 12.87 3.93 4.13
CA ASP A 146 12.35 3.39 2.88
C ASP A 146 10.81 3.24 2.90
N TYR A 147 10.23 2.89 4.04
CA TYR A 147 8.79 2.89 4.27
C TYR A 147 8.21 4.31 4.24
N LEU A 148 8.86 5.26 4.92
CA LEU A 148 8.42 6.66 4.92
C LEU A 148 8.50 7.27 3.51
N ALA A 149 9.55 6.97 2.75
CA ALA A 149 9.69 7.36 1.35
C ALA A 149 8.57 6.77 0.48
N PHE A 150 8.20 5.51 0.70
CA PHE A 150 7.08 4.89 -0.01
C PHE A 150 5.74 5.57 0.30
N LEU A 151 5.48 5.98 1.55
CA LEU A 151 4.25 6.71 1.89
C LEU A 151 4.11 8.04 1.12
N GLN A 152 5.23 8.66 0.74
CA GLN A 152 5.27 9.85 -0.12
C GLN A 152 5.08 9.55 -1.62
N ILE A 153 5.01 8.28 -2.00
CA ILE A 153 4.52 7.84 -3.31
C ILE A 153 3.04 7.47 -3.17
N HIS A 154 2.70 6.65 -2.18
CA HIS A 154 1.34 6.23 -1.86
C HIS A 154 1.12 6.11 -0.36
N ASN A 155 0.23 6.94 0.20
CA ASN A 155 -0.19 6.85 1.60
C ASN A 155 -1.19 5.70 1.81
N GLY A 156 -0.69 4.48 1.66
CA GLY A 156 -1.47 3.26 1.59
C GLY A 156 -1.59 2.74 0.16
N PHE A 157 -1.42 1.43 0.02
CA PHE A 157 -1.31 0.75 -1.26
C PHE A 157 -1.81 -0.68 -1.13
N CYS A 158 -2.73 -1.10 -1.99
CA CYS A 158 -3.40 -2.39 -1.84
C CYS A 158 -3.64 -3.09 -3.18
N LYS A 159 -3.73 -4.43 -3.12
CA LYS A 159 -4.26 -5.26 -4.20
C LYS A 159 -5.78 -5.23 -4.15
N THR A 160 -6.44 -5.34 -5.30
CA THR A 160 -7.91 -5.29 -5.32
C THR A 160 -8.59 -6.62 -5.03
N THR A 161 -7.87 -7.73 -5.14
CA THR A 161 -8.39 -9.07 -4.83
C THR A 161 -8.79 -9.24 -3.36
N ASP A 162 -8.27 -8.41 -2.46
CA ASP A 162 -8.37 -8.61 -1.01
C ASP A 162 -8.72 -7.35 -0.20
N CYS A 163 -8.70 -6.15 -0.82
CA CYS A 163 -8.78 -4.86 -0.12
C CYS A 163 -7.76 -4.74 1.02
N THR A 164 -6.66 -5.49 0.94
CA THR A 164 -5.59 -5.51 1.92
C THR A 164 -4.27 -5.06 1.34
N GLY A 165 -3.46 -4.48 2.21
CA GLY A 165 -2.41 -3.61 1.75
C GLY A 165 -1.71 -2.87 2.87
N ILE A 166 -0.76 -2.07 2.41
CA ILE A 166 0.00 -1.12 3.18
C ILE A 166 -1.00 -0.09 3.72
N MET A 167 -0.92 0.14 5.02
CA MET A 167 -1.78 1.08 5.73
C MET A 167 -1.40 2.52 5.37
N SER A 168 -2.38 3.41 5.40
CA SER A 168 -2.10 4.84 5.40
C SER A 168 -1.57 5.26 6.77
N ALA A 169 -0.77 6.32 6.81
CA ALA A 169 -0.14 6.87 8.02
C ALA A 169 -1.17 7.08 9.15
N GLU A 170 -2.35 7.61 8.84
CA GLU A 170 -3.39 7.92 9.83
C GLU A 170 -3.99 6.65 10.44
N LYS A 171 -3.94 5.53 9.71
CA LYS A 171 -4.48 4.24 10.17
C LYS A 171 -3.51 3.46 11.02
N VAL A 172 -2.20 3.68 10.90
CA VAL A 172 -1.17 2.94 11.65
C VAL A 172 -1.44 3.02 13.15
N ALA A 173 -1.67 4.20 13.71
CA ALA A 173 -1.92 4.37 15.15
C ALA A 173 -3.14 3.61 15.65
N SER A 174 -4.25 3.70 14.91
CA SER A 174 -5.50 3.02 15.26
C SER A 174 -5.36 1.50 15.18
N THR A 175 -4.56 1.01 14.23
CA THR A 175 -4.34 -0.42 14.01
C THR A 175 -3.34 -0.99 15.01
N TYR A 176 -2.30 -0.24 15.35
CA TYR A 176 -1.39 -0.55 16.45
C TYR A 176 -2.18 -0.75 17.76
N LYS A 177 -3.06 0.19 18.14
CA LYS A 177 -3.92 0.03 19.33
C LYS A 177 -4.79 -1.21 19.28
N GLN A 178 -5.36 -1.54 18.12
CA GLN A 178 -6.16 -2.76 17.93
C GLN A 178 -5.30 -4.02 18.09
N LEU A 179 -4.08 -4.02 17.55
CA LEU A 179 -3.13 -5.12 17.68
C LEU A 179 -2.71 -5.31 19.14
N GLN A 180 -2.36 -4.24 19.85
CA GLN A 180 -2.01 -4.31 21.28
C GLN A 180 -3.17 -4.85 22.12
N ALA A 181 -4.40 -4.41 21.85
CA ALA A 181 -5.58 -4.94 22.54
C ALA A 181 -5.83 -6.42 22.25
N LEU A 182 -5.59 -6.86 21.00
CA LEU A 182 -5.69 -8.27 20.61
C LEU A 182 -4.66 -9.11 21.36
N ILE A 183 -3.39 -8.70 21.33
CA ILE A 183 -2.29 -9.39 22.01
C ILE A 183 -2.57 -9.49 23.52
N ALA A 184 -2.97 -8.40 24.17
CA ALA A 184 -3.30 -8.40 25.60
C ALA A 184 -4.42 -9.40 25.95
N SER A 185 -5.33 -9.69 25.02
CA SER A 185 -6.39 -10.68 25.21
C SER A 185 -5.94 -12.13 25.03
N GLN A 186 -4.85 -12.35 24.28
CA GLN A 186 -4.33 -13.69 23.94
C GLN A 186 -3.13 -14.09 24.81
N GLY A 187 -2.46 -13.14 25.47
CA GLY A 187 -1.32 -13.38 26.35
C GLY A 187 0.02 -13.01 25.70
N MET A 188 1.09 -13.68 26.13
CA MET A 188 2.45 -13.39 25.69
C MET A 188 2.62 -13.73 24.19
N VAL A 189 3.18 -12.80 23.43
CA VAL A 189 3.59 -13.05 22.04
C VAL A 189 4.92 -13.77 22.06
N THR A 190 5.09 -14.75 21.16
CA THR A 190 6.36 -15.44 20.98
C THR A 190 6.81 -15.46 19.54
N THR A 191 8.07 -15.78 19.27
CA THR A 191 8.46 -16.28 17.95
C THR A 191 7.85 -17.67 17.72
N THR A 192 7.92 -18.19 16.49
CA THR A 192 7.51 -19.57 16.19
C THR A 192 8.31 -20.63 16.97
N SER A 193 9.53 -20.32 17.41
CA SER A 193 10.31 -21.19 18.31
C SER A 193 10.00 -21.04 19.79
N GLY A 194 9.08 -20.12 20.16
CA GLY A 194 8.62 -19.90 21.54
C GLY A 194 9.43 -18.87 22.32
N ASN A 195 10.31 -18.09 21.68
CA ASN A 195 11.04 -17.02 22.35
C ASN A 195 10.09 -15.85 22.66
N PRO A 196 10.12 -15.25 23.87
CA PRO A 196 9.26 -14.13 24.21
C PRO A 196 9.53 -12.92 23.32
N VAL A 197 8.47 -12.22 22.94
CA VAL A 197 8.53 -10.99 22.16
C VAL A 197 7.82 -9.88 22.93
N ASP A 198 8.45 -8.71 23.00
CA ASP A 198 7.80 -7.51 23.52
C ASP A 198 6.79 -6.99 22.49
N PRO A 199 5.48 -7.01 22.79
CA PRO A 199 4.46 -6.60 21.84
C PRO A 199 4.46 -5.10 21.57
N GLU A 200 4.95 -4.25 22.49
CA GLU A 200 5.02 -2.80 22.25
C GLU A 200 5.97 -2.45 21.11
N GLY A 201 6.94 -3.33 20.85
CA GLY A 201 7.88 -3.22 19.75
C GLY A 201 7.34 -3.61 18.38
N LEU A 202 6.07 -4.02 18.26
CA LEU A 202 5.46 -4.47 17.00
C LEU A 202 4.56 -3.40 16.39
N ILE A 203 5.06 -2.73 15.35
CA ILE A 203 4.36 -1.63 14.67
C ILE A 203 3.80 -2.13 13.32
N PRO A 204 2.48 -2.32 13.17
CA PRO A 204 1.90 -2.86 11.95
C PRO A 204 1.89 -1.82 10.82
N PHE A 205 2.38 -2.20 9.64
CA PHE A 205 2.28 -1.37 8.43
C PHE A 205 1.44 -2.03 7.33
N TYR A 206 1.16 -3.32 7.44
CA TYR A 206 0.30 -4.06 6.51
C TYR A 206 -0.61 -5.01 7.29
N LYS A 207 -1.85 -5.20 6.80
CA LYS A 207 -2.83 -6.16 7.36
C LYS A 207 -3.45 -6.95 6.23
N SER A 208 -3.54 -8.28 6.41
CA SER A 208 -4.07 -9.22 5.43
C SER A 208 -5.54 -9.58 5.67
N PHE A 209 -6.35 -9.64 4.60
CA PHE A 209 -7.75 -10.09 4.55
C PHE A 209 -8.74 -9.59 5.63
N GLY A 210 -8.48 -8.46 6.29
CA GLY A 210 -9.24 -8.05 7.47
C GLY A 210 -9.11 -8.99 8.68
N MET A 211 -8.29 -10.03 8.54
CA MET A 211 -7.94 -11.02 9.54
C MET A 211 -6.83 -10.45 10.45
N PRO A 212 -6.59 -11.04 11.64
CA PRO A 212 -5.53 -10.58 12.54
C PRO A 212 -4.14 -11.03 12.08
N TYR A 213 -3.83 -10.83 10.80
CA TYR A 213 -2.53 -11.13 10.19
C TYR A 213 -1.88 -9.83 9.75
N TYR A 214 -0.66 -9.59 10.20
CA TYR A 214 0.03 -8.32 10.00
C TYR A 214 1.45 -8.55 9.54
N GLN A 215 1.97 -7.60 8.78
CA GLN A 215 3.41 -7.38 8.74
C GLN A 215 3.71 -6.18 9.62
N CYS A 216 4.69 -6.36 10.49
CA CYS A 216 5.06 -5.41 11.52
C CYS A 216 6.54 -5.09 11.42
N PHE A 217 6.90 -3.82 11.61
CA PHE A 217 8.26 -3.49 12.02
C PHE A 217 8.46 -3.98 13.44
N TRP A 218 9.62 -4.59 13.70
CA TRP A 218 9.94 -5.11 15.02
C TRP A 218 11.18 -4.45 15.61
N SER A 219 11.01 -3.75 16.73
CA SER A 219 12.10 -3.11 17.47
C SER A 219 13.10 -4.09 18.08
N GLY A 220 12.80 -5.39 18.10
CA GLY A 220 13.76 -6.42 18.52
C GLY A 220 14.79 -6.79 17.46
N TRP A 221 14.66 -6.31 16.23
CA TRP A 221 15.50 -6.73 15.10
C TRP A 221 15.91 -5.57 14.18
N HIS A 222 17.23 -5.35 14.10
CA HIS A 222 17.83 -4.24 13.34
C HIS A 222 18.93 -4.71 12.39
N PRO A 223 18.60 -5.38 11.27
CA PRO A 223 19.59 -5.97 10.37
C PRO A 223 20.47 -4.92 9.66
N GLU A 224 19.93 -3.72 9.41
CA GLU A 224 20.63 -2.63 8.71
C GLU A 224 20.58 -1.30 9.47
N GLN A 225 20.61 -1.36 10.81
CA GLN A 225 20.46 -0.21 11.73
C GLN A 225 19.03 0.36 11.81
N GLU A 226 18.13 -0.07 10.93
CA GLU A 226 16.70 0.18 10.99
C GLU A 226 15.92 -1.10 11.35
N MET A 227 14.65 -0.96 11.74
CA MET A 227 13.80 -2.09 12.09
C MET A 227 13.50 -2.96 10.86
N GLY A 228 13.77 -4.26 10.96
CA GLY A 228 13.29 -5.24 9.99
C GLY A 228 11.78 -5.51 10.16
N ASN A 229 11.20 -6.26 9.22
CA ASN A 229 9.78 -6.63 9.29
C ASN A 229 9.55 -8.13 9.48
N VAL A 230 8.55 -8.43 10.29
CA VAL A 230 8.14 -9.79 10.65
C VAL A 230 6.65 -9.97 10.46
N TYR A 231 6.27 -11.19 10.09
CA TYR A 231 4.88 -11.59 9.99
C TYR A 231 4.31 -11.95 11.36
N TYR A 232 3.22 -11.30 11.77
CA TYR A 232 2.46 -11.67 12.96
C TYR A 232 1.22 -12.49 12.58
N SER A 233 1.06 -13.63 13.27
CA SER A 233 -0.11 -14.50 13.20
C SER A 233 -0.98 -14.38 14.45
N GLY A 234 -2.16 -13.77 14.31
CA GLY A 234 -3.13 -13.68 15.41
C GLY A 234 -3.79 -15.01 15.80
N GLU A 235 -3.68 -16.05 14.98
CA GLU A 235 -4.13 -17.40 15.36
C GLU A 235 -3.16 -18.08 16.32
N MET A 236 -1.85 -17.93 16.06
CA MET A 236 -0.79 -18.53 16.88
C MET A 236 -0.31 -17.59 17.99
N ASN A 237 -0.75 -16.32 17.97
CA ASN A 237 -0.20 -15.22 18.75
C ASN A 237 1.34 -15.18 18.69
N SER A 238 1.88 -15.31 17.48
CA SER A 238 3.32 -15.41 17.27
C SER A 238 3.80 -14.58 16.09
N ILE A 239 5.09 -14.26 16.10
CA ILE A 239 5.80 -13.71 14.95
C ILE A 239 6.67 -14.77 14.28
N SER A 240 6.92 -14.58 12.99
CA SER A 240 7.88 -15.38 12.21
C SER A 240 9.29 -15.34 12.79
N GLU A 241 10.03 -16.44 12.66
CA GLU A 241 11.41 -16.55 13.13
C GLU A 241 12.37 -15.74 12.25
N ILE A 242 13.31 -15.04 12.89
CA ILE A 242 14.46 -14.45 12.20
C ILE A 242 15.50 -15.55 12.04
N GLY A 243 15.80 -15.93 10.80
CA GLY A 243 16.79 -16.97 10.53
C GLY A 243 17.40 -16.84 9.15
N ASN A 244 18.29 -17.77 8.81
CA ASN A 244 19.00 -17.82 7.53
C ASN A 244 18.16 -18.43 6.39
N GLY A 245 16.85 -18.58 6.57
CA GLY A 245 15.93 -19.04 5.52
C GLY A 245 15.67 -17.94 4.50
N GLU A 246 15.11 -18.30 3.35
CA GLU A 246 14.69 -17.28 2.38
C GLU A 246 13.57 -16.41 3.00
N SER A 247 13.65 -15.10 2.79
CA SER A 247 12.68 -14.13 3.31
C SER A 247 11.24 -14.42 2.85
N SER A 248 11.09 -14.97 1.64
CA SER A 248 9.82 -15.41 1.07
C SER A 248 9.17 -16.57 1.83
N GLU A 249 9.98 -17.47 2.40
CA GLU A 249 9.49 -18.64 3.16
C GLU A 249 9.17 -18.26 4.60
N THR A 250 10.02 -17.45 5.22
CA THR A 250 9.89 -17.03 6.61
C THR A 250 8.96 -15.84 6.78
N MET A 251 8.65 -15.12 5.70
CA MET A 251 7.93 -13.84 5.72
C MET A 251 8.60 -12.79 6.60
N THR A 252 9.94 -12.85 6.71
CA THR A 252 10.78 -11.86 7.40
C THR A 252 11.68 -11.16 6.40
N PHE A 253 11.74 -9.84 6.45
CA PHE A 253 12.55 -9.06 5.50
C PHE A 253 13.40 -8.02 6.24
N PRO A 254 14.69 -7.88 5.88
CA PRO A 254 15.56 -6.88 6.50
C PRO A 254 15.11 -5.44 6.33
N THR A 255 14.47 -5.14 5.21
CA THR A 255 14.01 -3.80 4.82
C THR A 255 12.56 -3.85 4.38
N PHE A 256 11.87 -2.70 4.41
CA PHE A 256 10.52 -2.61 3.84
C PHE A 256 10.57 -2.80 2.32
N LEU A 257 11.61 -2.31 1.63
CA LEU A 257 11.75 -2.49 0.18
C LEU A 257 11.90 -3.96 -0.23
N GLY A 258 12.63 -4.76 0.53
CA GLY A 258 12.69 -6.21 0.31
C GLY A 258 11.32 -6.86 0.40
N TRP A 259 10.51 -6.45 1.38
CA TRP A 259 9.12 -6.89 1.50
C TRP A 259 8.24 -6.37 0.36
N LEU A 260 8.43 -5.12 -0.08
CA LEU A 260 7.67 -4.51 -1.17
C LEU A 260 7.90 -5.24 -2.49
N ILE A 261 9.15 -5.60 -2.80
CA ILE A 261 9.50 -6.40 -3.98
C ILE A 261 8.73 -7.72 -3.97
N PHE A 262 8.80 -8.46 -2.85
CA PHE A 262 8.02 -9.68 -2.67
C PHE A 262 6.52 -9.44 -2.81
N TYR A 263 5.99 -8.35 -2.26
CA TYR A 263 4.57 -7.99 -2.37
C TYR A 263 4.15 -7.74 -3.83
N LEU A 264 5.02 -7.17 -4.66
CA LEU A 264 4.73 -6.89 -6.07
C LEU A 264 4.79 -8.14 -6.96
N GLU A 265 5.67 -9.10 -6.69
CA GLU A 265 5.81 -10.34 -7.48
C GLU A 265 4.60 -11.29 -7.40
N GLN A 266 3.88 -11.26 -6.28
CA GLN A 266 2.82 -12.24 -5.94
C GLN A 266 1.47 -12.04 -6.68
N MET A 267 1.46 -11.57 -7.94
CA MET A 267 0.24 -11.54 -8.78
C MET A 267 0.17 -12.65 -9.84
N ASN A 268 1.12 -13.59 -9.84
CA ASN A 268 1.02 -14.81 -10.62
C ASN A 268 0.01 -15.77 -9.99
N ILE A 269 -1.28 -15.59 -10.33
CA ILE A 269 -2.36 -16.56 -10.08
C ILE A 269 -2.28 -17.67 -11.14
#